data_AF-A0A953UJ81-F1
#
_entry.id   AF-A0A953UJ81-F1
#
_cell.length_a   1.000
_cell.length_b   1.000
_cell.length_c   1.000
_cell.angle_alpha   90.00
_cell.angle_beta   90.00
_cell.angle_gamma   90.00
#
_symmetry.space_group_name_H-M   'P 1'
#
loop_
_entity.id
_entity.type
_entity.pdbx_description
1 polymer ?
#
loop_
_entity_poly.entity_id
_entity_poly.type
_entity_poly.pdbx_seq_one_letter_code
_entity_poly.pdbx_strand_id
1 'polypeptide(L)'
;MQTVVQVVCTRGRSLRDAIANDPRLARHGLEVIQEKKPGRSPGWTKVRSTESDRGGSMNIQWDGATTILTCRVINRGSGRPNLIIGDFVDYLLSRYRRRIKVVTVLPG
;
A
#
# COMPACT_ATOMS: atom_id res chain seq x y z
N MET A 1 15.40 -10.53 -3.30
CA MET A 1 15.30 -9.52 -2.24
C MET A 1 14.07 -8.65 -2.57
N GLN A 2 13.40 -8.02 -1.59
CA GLN A 2 12.02 -7.51 -1.76
C GLN A 2 11.96 -5.99 -1.52
N THR A 3 11.38 -5.23 -2.45
CA THR A 3 11.15 -3.80 -2.26
C THR A 3 10.12 -3.54 -1.17
N VAL A 4 10.44 -2.61 -0.27
CA VAL A 4 9.54 -2.18 0.82
C VAL A 4 9.28 -0.69 0.69
N VAL A 5 8.01 -0.30 0.77
CA VAL A 5 7.60 1.10 0.93
C VAL A 5 7.13 1.30 2.36
N GLN A 6 7.77 2.20 3.10
CA GLN A 6 7.35 2.60 4.44
C GLN A 6 6.76 4.00 4.40
N VAL A 7 5.58 4.15 4.99
CA VAL A 7 4.88 5.44 5.06
C VAL A 7 4.67 5.80 6.51
N VAL A 8 5.38 6.82 6.97
CA VAL A 8 5.22 7.37 8.33
C VAL A 8 4.06 8.37 8.30
N CYS A 9 3.10 8.17 9.19
CA CYS A 9 1.90 8.99 9.23
C CYS A 9 1.79 9.83 10.51
N THR A 10 0.85 10.77 10.53
CA THR A 10 0.36 11.37 11.77
C THR A 10 -0.47 10.34 12.55
N ARG A 11 -0.57 10.53 13.88
CA ARG A 11 -1.48 9.75 14.72
C ARG A 11 -2.91 9.81 14.18
N GLY A 12 -3.63 8.70 14.29
CA GLY A 12 -5.00 8.58 13.84
C GLY A 12 -5.41 7.14 13.55
N ARG A 13 -6.57 6.99 12.90
CA ARG A 13 -7.13 5.69 12.51
C ARG A 13 -6.22 4.96 11.52
N SER A 14 -6.35 3.63 11.48
CA SER A 14 -5.62 2.75 10.56
C SER A 14 -5.66 3.26 9.12
N LEU A 15 -4.48 3.58 8.56
CA LEU A 15 -4.38 3.96 7.16
C LEU A 15 -4.67 2.75 6.25
N ARG A 16 -4.29 1.53 6.68
CA ARG A 16 -4.65 0.30 5.96
C ARG A 16 -6.16 0.16 5.78
N ASP A 17 -6.94 0.34 6.85
CA ASP A 17 -8.40 0.25 6.76
C ASP A 17 -8.99 1.37 5.91
N ALA A 18 -8.43 2.58 5.97
CA ALA A 18 -8.85 3.67 5.10
C ALA A 18 -8.65 3.32 3.62
N ILE A 19 -7.47 2.78 3.26
CA ILE A 19 -7.15 2.35 1.89
C ILE A 19 -8.06 1.20 1.45
N ALA A 20 -8.23 0.19 2.31
CA ALA A 20 -9.01 -1.00 1.98
C ALA A 20 -10.47 -0.71 1.64
N ASN A 21 -11.02 0.40 2.17
CA ASN A 21 -12.39 0.82 1.97
C ASN A 21 -12.52 2.08 1.10
N ASP A 22 -11.44 2.53 0.44
CA ASP A 22 -11.50 3.72 -0.40
C ASP A 22 -11.90 3.37 -1.84
N PRO A 23 -13.11 3.77 -2.32
CA PRO A 23 -13.54 3.48 -3.69
C PRO A 23 -12.68 4.21 -4.74
N ARG A 24 -11.89 5.23 -4.35
CA ARG A 24 -11.01 5.95 -5.27
C ARG A 24 -9.72 5.21 -5.56
N LEU A 25 -9.42 4.11 -4.86
CA LEU A 25 -8.25 3.28 -5.13
C LEU A 25 -8.22 2.84 -6.61
N ALA A 26 -9.38 2.44 -7.14
CA ALA A 26 -9.55 2.02 -8.54
C ALA A 26 -9.19 3.11 -9.56
N ARG A 27 -9.30 4.40 -9.20
CA ARG A 27 -8.94 5.50 -10.10
C ARG A 27 -7.44 5.60 -10.38
N HIS A 28 -6.63 4.96 -9.55
CA HIS A 28 -5.18 4.87 -9.71
C HIS A 28 -4.76 3.49 -10.26
N GLY A 29 -5.68 2.73 -10.86
CA GLY A 29 -5.38 1.41 -11.42
C GLY A 29 -5.03 0.38 -10.36
N LEU A 30 -5.60 0.50 -9.15
CA LEU A 30 -5.32 -0.35 -8.01
C LEU A 30 -6.61 -0.95 -7.44
N GLU A 31 -6.55 -2.20 -7.01
CA GLU A 31 -7.69 -2.86 -6.36
C GLU A 31 -7.25 -3.73 -5.18
N VAL A 32 -8.15 -3.87 -4.20
CA VAL A 32 -7.98 -4.82 -3.09
C VAL A 32 -8.46 -6.19 -3.53
N ILE A 33 -7.57 -7.19 -3.45
CA ILE A 33 -7.89 -8.56 -3.86
C ILE A 33 -8.01 -9.53 -2.70
N GLN A 34 -7.51 -9.17 -1.52
CA GLN A 34 -7.60 -10.00 -0.34
C GLN A 34 -7.42 -9.17 0.93
N GLU A 35 -8.27 -9.42 1.92
CA GLU A 35 -8.13 -8.90 3.28
C GLU A 35 -8.27 -10.06 4.27
N LYS A 36 -7.40 -10.11 5.28
CA LYS A 36 -7.54 -11.07 6.39
C LYS A 36 -8.14 -10.39 7.63
N LYS A 37 -9.30 -10.83 8.11
CA LYS A 37 -9.90 -10.55 9.45
C LYS A 37 -10.74 -11.75 9.92
N PRO A 38 -10.94 -12.08 11.24
CA PRO A 38 -10.65 -11.32 12.47
C PRO A 38 -9.78 -12.06 13.54
N GLY A 39 -9.22 -11.33 14.53
CA GLY A 39 -8.62 -11.91 15.76
C GLY A 39 -7.59 -11.05 16.53
N ARG A 40 -6.69 -10.32 15.87
CA ARG A 40 -5.79 -9.33 16.49
C ARG A 40 -5.11 -8.48 15.41
N SER A 41 -4.80 -7.23 15.75
CA SER A 41 -3.78 -6.45 15.05
C SER A 41 -2.47 -7.25 14.96
N PRO A 42 -1.74 -7.26 13.82
CA PRO A 42 -1.92 -6.46 12.60
C PRO A 42 -2.23 -7.33 11.38
N GLY A 43 -3.47 -7.29 10.88
CA GLY A 43 -3.83 -7.90 9.59
C GLY A 43 -3.16 -7.17 8.41
N TRP A 44 -3.08 -7.85 7.26
CA TRP A 44 -2.63 -7.25 6.01
C TRP A 44 -3.79 -7.15 5.00
N THR A 45 -3.67 -6.19 4.09
CA THR A 45 -4.52 -6.05 2.91
C THR A 45 -3.64 -6.18 1.68
N LYS A 46 -4.03 -6.98 0.69
CA LYS A 46 -3.30 -7.08 -0.58
C LYS A 46 -3.95 -6.21 -1.62
N VAL A 47 -3.14 -5.32 -2.18
CA VAL A 47 -3.47 -4.44 -3.30
C VAL A 47 -2.76 -4.98 -4.53
N ARG A 48 -3.41 -5.01 -5.70
CA ARG A 48 -2.74 -5.27 -6.98
C ARG A 48 -3.00 -4.14 -7.96
N SER A 49 -2.15 -4.06 -8.98
CA SER A 49 -2.46 -3.24 -10.15
C SER A 49 -3.51 -3.94 -11.02
N THR A 50 -4.42 -3.16 -11.59
CA THR A 50 -5.37 -3.59 -12.62
C THR A 50 -4.79 -3.46 -14.03
N GLU A 51 -3.60 -2.86 -14.16
CA GLU A 51 -2.95 -2.54 -15.42
C GLU A 51 -2.13 -3.73 -15.94
N SER A 52 -2.25 -4.02 -17.23
CA SER A 52 -1.69 -5.24 -17.84
C SER A 52 -0.15 -5.26 -17.90
N ASP A 53 0.50 -4.08 -17.99
CA ASP A 53 1.95 -3.92 -18.06
C ASP A 53 2.63 -3.71 -16.69
N ARG A 54 1.84 -3.59 -15.62
CA ARG A 54 2.30 -3.31 -14.24
C ARG A 54 2.05 -4.48 -13.31
N GLY A 55 2.08 -5.71 -13.85
CA GLY A 55 1.86 -6.96 -13.13
C GLY A 55 2.62 -7.01 -11.80
N GLY A 56 1.88 -6.89 -10.70
CA GLY A 56 2.45 -6.75 -9.37
C GLY A 56 1.36 -6.66 -8.29
N SER A 57 1.74 -6.97 -7.06
CA SER A 57 0.87 -6.75 -5.90
C SER A 57 1.69 -6.26 -4.73
N MET A 58 1.05 -5.68 -3.73
CA MET A 58 1.69 -5.32 -2.48
C MET A 58 0.81 -5.71 -1.31
N ASN A 59 1.45 -6.22 -0.26
CA ASN A 59 0.79 -6.40 1.02
C ASN A 59 1.01 -5.15 1.86
N ILE A 60 -0.06 -4.49 2.26
CA ILE A 60 -0.03 -3.33 3.16
C ILE A 60 -0.41 -3.74 4.57
N GLN A 61 0.33 -3.24 5.54
CA GLN A 61 0.16 -3.54 6.96
C GLN A 61 0.28 -2.25 7.76
N TRP A 62 -0.63 -2.05 8.71
CA TRP A 62 -0.63 -0.90 9.59
C TRP A 62 -0.14 -1.27 10.98
N ASP A 63 0.82 -0.51 11.49
CA ASP A 63 1.19 -0.49 12.90
C ASP A 63 0.61 0.78 13.54
N GLY A 64 -0.35 0.59 14.45
CA GLY A 64 -0.99 1.69 15.16
C GLY A 64 -0.15 2.32 16.27
N ALA A 65 0.82 1.59 16.82
CA ALA A 65 1.69 2.10 17.87
C ALA A 65 2.72 3.08 17.29
N THR A 66 3.31 2.72 16.14
CA THR A 66 4.32 3.54 15.46
C THR A 66 3.74 4.46 14.38
N THR A 67 2.46 4.28 14.02
CA THR A 67 1.77 5.01 12.94
C THR A 67 2.44 4.83 11.57
N ILE A 68 2.97 3.63 11.33
CA ILE A 68 3.67 3.26 10.10
C ILE A 68 2.81 2.32 9.27
N LEU A 69 2.62 2.65 7.99
CA LEU A 69 2.15 1.72 6.98
C LEU A 69 3.36 1.08 6.30
N THR A 70 3.49 -0.24 6.43
CA THR A 70 4.51 -1.02 5.72
C THR A 70 3.88 -1.69 4.52
N CYS A 71 4.46 -1.48 3.34
CA CYS A 71 3.98 -2.04 2.08
C CYS A 71 5.09 -2.91 1.49
N ARG A 72 4.85 -4.22 1.43
CA ARG A 72 5.80 -5.18 0.86
C ARG A 72 5.39 -5.48 -0.58
N VAL A 73 6.21 -5.07 -1.54
CA VAL A 73 5.93 -5.23 -2.97
C VAL A 73 6.30 -6.65 -3.40
N ILE A 74 5.38 -7.34 -4.02
CA ILE A 74 5.54 -8.71 -4.51
C ILE A 74 5.61 -8.62 -6.04
N ASN A 75 6.81 -8.84 -6.57
CA ASN A 75 7.01 -8.95 -8.01
C ASN A 75 6.69 -10.38 -8.49
N ARG A 76 6.13 -10.50 -9.69
CA ARG A 76 5.91 -11.79 -10.37
C ARG A 76 6.49 -11.69 -11.78
N GLY A 77 7.44 -12.56 -12.11
CA GLY A 77 8.04 -12.64 -13.45
C GLY A 77 8.70 -11.33 -13.89
N SER A 78 8.44 -10.91 -15.13
CA SER A 78 8.94 -9.67 -15.74
C SER A 78 8.16 -8.41 -15.34
N GLY A 79 7.44 -8.45 -14.22
CA GLY A 79 6.67 -7.30 -13.71
C GLY A 79 7.56 -6.08 -13.47
N ARG A 80 6.98 -4.88 -13.61
CA ARG A 80 7.63 -3.58 -13.39
C ARG A 80 7.24 -3.00 -12.03
N PRO A 81 7.85 -3.45 -10.91
CA PRO A 81 7.41 -3.11 -9.56
C PRO A 81 7.51 -1.61 -9.25
N ASN A 82 8.41 -0.91 -9.93
CA ASN A 82 8.52 0.55 -9.84
C ASN A 82 7.23 1.27 -10.27
N LEU A 83 6.47 0.72 -11.22
CA LEU A 83 5.25 1.35 -11.72
C LEU A 83 4.13 1.28 -10.68
N ILE A 84 3.85 0.08 -10.14
CA ILE A 84 2.84 -0.06 -9.08
C ILE A 84 3.21 0.72 -7.80
N ILE A 85 4.50 0.87 -7.50
CA ILE A 85 4.96 1.76 -6.41
C ILE A 85 4.60 3.22 -6.72
N GLY A 86 4.86 3.68 -7.95
CA GLY A 86 4.50 5.02 -8.40
C GLY A 86 3.01 5.31 -8.27
N ASP A 87 2.17 4.43 -8.81
CA ASP A 87 0.71 4.56 -8.76
C ASP A 87 0.20 4.59 -7.31
N PHE A 88 0.77 3.75 -6.45
CA PHE A 88 0.39 3.70 -5.04
C PHE A 88 0.83 4.95 -4.26
N VAL A 89 2.03 5.48 -4.53
CA VAL A 89 2.50 6.72 -3.90
C VAL A 89 1.69 7.92 -4.38
N ASP A 90 1.36 7.98 -5.68
CA ASP A 90 0.46 9.01 -6.22
C ASP A 90 -0.91 8.97 -5.53
N TYR A 91 -1.53 7.78 -5.44
CA TYR A 91 -2.77 7.58 -4.69
C TYR A 91 -2.67 8.06 -3.25
N LEU A 92 -1.61 7.66 -2.53
CA LEU A 92 -1.40 8.01 -1.13
C LEU A 92 -1.29 9.53 -0.94
N LEU A 93 -0.51 10.22 -1.77
CA LEU A 93 -0.34 11.66 -1.69
C LEU A 93 -1.61 12.40 -2.12
N SER A 94 -2.24 11.98 -3.22
CA SER A 94 -3.50 12.54 -3.70
C SER A 94 -4.62 12.44 -2.65
N ARG A 95 -4.70 11.31 -1.93
CA ARG A 95 -5.81 11.05 -1.00
C ARG A 95 -5.53 11.45 0.44
N TYR A 96 -4.29 11.28 0.89
CA TYR A 96 -3.91 11.34 2.31
C TYR A 96 -2.71 12.25 2.60
N ARG A 97 -2.32 13.18 1.70
CA ARG A 97 -1.16 14.09 1.92
C ARG A 97 -1.06 14.69 3.32
N ARG A 98 -2.17 15.11 3.91
CA ARG A 98 -2.18 15.77 5.24
C ARG A 98 -1.82 14.82 6.39
N ARG A 99 -1.93 13.51 6.16
CA ARG A 99 -1.58 12.47 7.12
C ARG A 99 -0.18 11.91 6.91
N ILE A 100 0.39 12.05 5.72
CA ILE A 100 1.68 11.47 5.36
C ILE A 100 2.79 12.44 5.74
N LYS A 101 3.78 11.94 6.49
CA LYS A 101 4.98 12.71 6.86
C LYS A 101 6.17 12.34 6.00
N VAL A 102 6.34 11.03 5.75
CA VAL A 102 7.48 10.49 5.01
C VAL A 102 7.02 9.29 4.21
N VAL A 103 7.51 9.16 2.98
CA VAL A 103 7.44 7.94 2.17
C VAL A 103 8.88 7.52 1.87
N THR A 104 9.27 6.35 2.34
CA THR A 104 10.59 5.76 2.10
C THR A 104 10.42 4.55 1.19
N VAL A 105 11.17 4.51 0.09
CA VAL A 105 11.27 3.33 -0.78
C VAL A 105 12.62 2.68 -0.54
N LEU A 106 12.60 1.45 -0.03
CA LEU A 106 13.76 0.62 0.19
C LEU A 106 13.82 -0.39 -0.96
N PRO A 107 14.64 -0.14 -2.01
CA PRO A 107 14.84 -1.12 -3.06
C PRO A 107 15.47 -2.38 -2.46
N GLY A 108 15.18 -3.51 -3.08
CA GLY A 108 15.74 -4.80 -2.72
C GLY A 108 16.12 -5.55 -3.96
#